data_AF-A0A534HYZ1-F1
#
_entry.id   AF-A0A534HYZ1-F1
#
_cell.length_a   1.000
_cell.length_b   1.000
_cell.length_c   1.000
_cell.angle_alpha   90.00
_cell.angle_beta   90.00
_cell.angle_gamma   90.00
#
_symmetry.space_group_name_H-M   'P 1'
#
loop_
_entity.id
_entity.type
_entity.pdbx_description
1 polymer ?
#
loop_
_entity_poly.entity_id
_entity_poly.type
_entity_poly.pdbx_seq_one_letter_code
_entity_poly.pdbx_strand_id
1 'polypeptide(L)'
;MELRRGACYVIEDETSDVAYRLFTQKAPELGAGFCIARLHPEKIRKRLGSMQARLGWLAEAPGADHFSANAISSLAKAIQQFVQEHQSSGLVLVDGLEYVILHNGFQPTLLAFVEHLNEFVMSTQAIVLIALRPRTLDPRELALLERNLQVLRGPEVKSQLDMEEVGELLVRGPESEEPMAWGPDAPKALNLGPGMIHTQVPTVRCARCGTENAEDIAYCVYCGNSLTAPALEPLPVEPSLPSPSRAVKRIPLSARRHAERRPDFVGLIGVAFFLLIIGIVFTLNTNLFNDLGGWWDLMRINGLPAGLFVRPPPGIITSGMFFFALLGLSNFLTSGLRWIVDRSRFGALARVFAGIGFLSLAALIWRFSADALNGGQVISIWTAILATLLVLYIATGLYWVRARRPAAVGSQSPTDRP
;
A
#
# COMPACT_ATOMS: atom_id res chain seq x y z
N MET A 1 -5.98 -16.69 23.54
CA MET A 1 -6.09 -17.20 22.13
C MET A 1 -4.72 -17.64 21.63
N GLU A 2 -4.59 -18.79 20.93
CA GLU A 2 -3.30 -19.25 20.37
C GLU A 2 -3.16 -18.88 18.89
N LEU A 3 -2.03 -18.27 18.52
CA LEU A 3 -1.66 -17.99 17.12
C LEU A 3 -0.59 -18.98 16.68
N ARG A 4 -0.83 -19.66 15.56
CA ARG A 4 0.16 -20.54 14.94
C ARG A 4 1.35 -19.73 14.42
N ARG A 5 2.56 -20.13 14.78
CA ARG A 5 3.84 -19.60 14.29
C ARG A 5 4.04 -19.90 12.81
N GLY A 6 4.78 -19.04 12.11
CA GLY A 6 5.06 -19.20 10.68
C GLY A 6 3.83 -18.94 9.80
N ALA A 7 2.97 -18.00 10.21
CA ALA A 7 1.76 -17.66 9.47
C ALA A 7 1.50 -16.15 9.44
N CYS A 8 0.84 -15.73 8.36
CA CYS A 8 0.29 -14.39 8.22
C CYS A 8 -1.23 -14.41 8.48
N TYR A 9 -1.71 -13.47 9.27
CA TYR A 9 -3.12 -13.29 9.60
C TYR A 9 -3.62 -11.94 9.09
N VAL A 10 -4.85 -11.92 8.59
CA VAL A 10 -5.60 -10.70 8.32
C VAL A 10 -6.64 -10.51 9.41
N ILE A 11 -6.63 -9.35 10.06
CA ILE A 11 -7.59 -8.97 11.08
C ILE A 11 -8.59 -8.02 10.44
N GLU A 12 -9.80 -8.53 10.25
CA GLU A 12 -10.91 -7.80 9.66
C GLU A 12 -11.69 -7.09 10.75
N ASP A 13 -11.46 -5.79 10.89
CA ASP A 13 -12.12 -4.96 11.89
C ASP A 13 -12.37 -3.55 11.31
N GLU A 14 -13.41 -2.87 11.79
CA GLU A 14 -13.72 -1.49 11.38
C GLU A 14 -12.72 -0.50 11.99
N THR A 15 -12.12 -0.85 13.13
CA THR A 15 -11.00 -0.12 13.74
C THR A 15 -9.81 -1.03 13.93
N SER A 16 -8.59 -0.48 13.97
CA SER A 16 -7.39 -1.31 14.20
C SER A 16 -7.21 -1.71 15.68
N ASP A 17 -8.15 -1.40 16.58
CA ASP A 17 -8.00 -1.55 18.04
C ASP A 17 -7.73 -2.98 18.46
N VAL A 18 -8.49 -3.94 17.90
CA VAL A 18 -8.32 -5.36 18.20
C VAL A 18 -6.94 -5.85 17.76
N ALA A 19 -6.46 -5.39 16.61
CA ALA A 19 -5.12 -5.74 16.12
C ALA A 19 -4.01 -5.23 17.04
N TYR A 20 -4.14 -4.00 17.56
CA TYR A 20 -3.19 -3.45 18.53
C TYR A 20 -3.22 -4.20 19.87
N ARG A 21 -4.42 -4.53 20.39
CA ARG A 21 -4.55 -5.32 21.64
C ARG A 21 -3.90 -6.69 21.51
N LEU A 22 -4.21 -7.41 20.43
CA LEU A 22 -3.63 -8.71 20.13
C LEU A 22 -2.09 -8.61 20.00
N PHE A 23 -1.60 -7.57 19.32
CA PHE A 23 -0.17 -7.32 19.21
C PHE A 23 0.50 -7.09 20.57
N THR A 24 -0.10 -6.26 21.43
CA THR A 24 0.46 -5.96 22.75
C THR A 24 0.50 -7.17 23.68
N GLN A 25 -0.49 -8.05 23.59
CA GLN A 25 -0.54 -9.27 24.39
C GLN A 25 0.45 -10.33 23.88
N LYS A 26 0.60 -10.50 22.57
CA LYS A 26 1.35 -11.61 21.97
C LYS A 26 2.80 -11.33 21.63
N ALA A 27 3.19 -10.08 21.44
CA ALA A 27 4.58 -9.76 21.14
C ALA A 27 5.58 -10.14 22.26
N PRO A 28 5.27 -10.02 23.57
CA PRO A 28 6.15 -10.52 24.64
C PRO A 28 6.43 -12.03 24.55
N GLU A 29 5.43 -12.83 24.18
CA GLU A 29 5.55 -14.29 23.99
C GLU A 29 6.45 -14.66 22.78
N LEU A 30 6.55 -13.75 21.81
CA LEU A 30 7.34 -13.93 20.57
C LEU A 30 8.72 -13.25 20.64
N GLY A 31 9.04 -12.59 21.76
CA GLY A 31 10.34 -12.01 22.09
C GLY A 31 10.59 -10.61 21.50
N ALA A 32 10.01 -10.28 20.36
CA ALA A 32 10.16 -8.96 19.73
C ALA A 32 8.91 -8.57 18.93
N GLY A 33 8.63 -7.26 18.91
CA GLY A 33 7.53 -6.67 18.15
C GLY A 33 8.00 -5.62 17.14
N PHE A 34 7.45 -5.64 15.93
CA PHE A 34 7.60 -4.58 14.93
C PHE A 34 6.22 -4.08 14.49
N CYS A 35 5.90 -2.83 14.82
CA CYS A 35 4.65 -2.20 14.44
C CYS A 35 4.88 -1.19 13.31
N ILE A 36 4.24 -1.41 12.17
CA ILE A 36 4.29 -0.55 11.00
C ILE A 36 2.92 0.07 10.82
N ALA A 37 2.82 1.40 10.93
CA ALA A 37 1.53 2.06 10.76
C ALA A 37 1.61 3.46 10.17
N ARG A 38 0.46 3.98 9.71
CA ARG A 38 0.34 5.38 9.27
C ARG A 38 0.36 6.40 10.40
N LEU A 39 -0.02 5.96 11.60
CA LEU A 39 -0.06 6.84 12.75
C LEU A 39 1.37 7.26 13.13
N HIS A 40 1.56 8.52 13.52
CA HIS A 40 2.89 9.00 13.92
C HIS A 40 3.48 8.15 15.06
N PRO A 41 4.79 7.84 15.05
CA PRO A 41 5.41 6.94 16.03
C PRO A 41 5.13 7.30 17.49
N GLU A 42 5.10 8.59 17.84
CA GLU A 42 4.77 9.04 19.20
C GLU A 42 3.36 8.65 19.65
N LYS A 43 2.38 8.69 18.73
CA LYS A 43 1.01 8.28 19.02
C LYS A 43 0.92 6.76 19.13
N ILE A 44 1.68 6.01 18.33
CA ILE A 44 1.77 4.56 18.46
C ILE A 44 2.38 4.19 19.82
N ARG A 45 3.46 4.84 20.26
CA ARG A 45 4.06 4.60 21.59
C ARG A 45 3.04 4.79 22.70
N LYS A 46 2.24 5.86 22.65
CA LYS A 46 1.14 6.07 23.63
C LYS A 46 0.11 4.95 23.59
N ARG A 47 -0.21 4.42 22.40
CA ARG A 47 -1.18 3.33 22.22
C ARG A 47 -0.65 1.97 22.69
N LEU A 48 0.64 1.70 22.50
CA LEU A 48 1.31 0.48 22.97
C LEU A 48 1.61 0.51 24.48
N GLY A 49 1.49 1.67 25.13
CA GLY A 49 1.72 1.83 26.57
C GLY A 49 3.18 1.59 26.94
N SER A 50 3.41 0.63 27.84
CA SER A 50 4.76 0.23 28.32
C SER A 50 5.48 -0.73 27.39
N MET A 51 4.79 -1.31 26.40
CA MET A 51 5.36 -2.29 25.51
C MET A 51 6.34 -1.65 24.52
N GLN A 52 7.58 -2.12 24.51
CA GLN A 52 8.59 -1.69 23.54
C GLN A 52 8.48 -2.51 22.25
N ALA A 53 8.43 -1.82 21.12
CA ALA A 53 8.43 -2.40 19.78
C ALA A 53 9.23 -1.51 18.84
N ARG A 54 9.84 -2.10 17.80
CA ARG A 54 10.34 -1.35 16.65
C ARG A 54 9.14 -0.68 15.98
N LEU A 55 9.29 0.56 15.54
CA LEU A 55 8.21 1.33 14.91
C LEU A 55 8.60 1.71 13.48
N GLY A 56 7.73 1.40 12.53
CA GLY A 56 7.84 1.82 11.14
C GLY A 56 6.72 2.79 10.80
N TRP A 57 7.06 3.95 10.22
CA TRP A 57 6.06 4.97 9.91
C TRP A 57 5.72 4.98 8.41
N LEU A 58 4.48 4.64 8.06
CA LEU A 58 3.97 4.71 6.69
C LEU A 58 3.61 6.16 6.32
N ALA A 59 4.56 6.91 5.77
CA ALA A 59 4.39 8.30 5.40
C ALA A 59 5.32 8.72 4.24
N GLU A 60 4.92 9.75 3.47
CA GLU A 60 5.81 10.41 2.48
C GLU A 60 6.77 11.41 3.12
N ALA A 61 6.52 11.82 4.37
CA ALA A 61 7.38 12.76 5.07
C ALA A 61 8.74 12.11 5.41
N PRO A 62 9.87 12.82 5.21
CA PRO A 62 11.18 12.30 5.55
C PRO A 62 11.34 12.17 7.08
N GLY A 63 11.91 11.04 7.53
CA GLY A 63 12.17 10.75 8.94
C GLY A 63 13.00 9.48 9.17
N ALA A 64 13.38 9.17 10.40
CA ALA A 64 13.97 7.86 10.72
C ALA A 64 12.90 6.76 10.63
N ASP A 65 13.24 5.59 10.05
CA ASP A 65 12.35 4.43 9.88
C ASP A 65 10.98 4.74 9.24
N HIS A 66 10.96 5.65 8.25
CA HIS A 66 9.78 5.93 7.43
C HIS A 66 9.76 5.05 6.17
N PHE A 67 8.56 4.68 5.74
CA PHE A 67 8.30 3.91 4.53
C PHE A 67 7.27 4.65 3.66
N SER A 68 7.69 5.10 2.48
CA SER A 68 6.77 5.69 1.53
C SER A 68 5.84 4.64 0.94
N ALA A 69 4.61 5.01 0.61
CA ALA A 69 3.63 4.09 0.04
C ALA A 69 4.16 3.39 -1.23
N ASN A 70 4.92 4.11 -2.06
CA ASN A 70 5.47 3.63 -3.32
C ASN A 70 6.64 2.64 -3.14
N ALA A 71 7.19 2.51 -1.94
CA ALA A 71 8.35 1.68 -1.64
C ALA A 71 7.97 0.37 -0.93
N ILE A 72 6.99 -0.37 -1.48
CA ILE A 72 6.54 -1.68 -0.96
C ILE A 72 7.72 -2.65 -0.79
N SER A 73 8.69 -2.62 -1.71
CA SER A 73 9.90 -3.45 -1.61
C SER A 73 10.76 -3.11 -0.39
N SER A 74 10.81 -1.84 0.03
CA SER A 74 11.53 -1.43 1.24
C SER A 74 10.80 -1.88 2.50
N LEU A 75 9.46 -1.82 2.49
CA LEU A 75 8.63 -2.36 3.56
C LEU A 75 8.85 -3.87 3.73
N ALA A 76 8.81 -4.63 2.62
CA ALA A 76 9.08 -6.07 2.62
C ALA A 76 10.46 -6.39 3.20
N LYS A 77 11.50 -5.67 2.74
CA LYS A 77 12.88 -5.85 3.23
C LYS A 77 12.99 -5.55 4.72
N ALA A 78 12.36 -4.50 5.22
CA ALA A 78 12.41 -4.17 6.63
C ALA A 78 11.74 -5.24 7.50
N ILE A 79 10.62 -5.80 7.05
CA ILE A 79 9.96 -6.92 7.73
C ILE A 79 10.89 -8.16 7.74
N GLN A 80 11.45 -8.51 6.59
CA GLN A 80 12.37 -9.65 6.46
C GLN A 80 13.61 -9.50 7.35
N GLN A 81 14.22 -8.30 7.32
CA GLN A 81 15.39 -7.99 8.12
C GLN A 81 15.08 -8.09 9.63
N PHE A 82 13.96 -7.51 10.09
CA PHE A 82 13.52 -7.63 11.47
C PHE A 82 13.38 -9.10 11.90
N VAL A 83 12.68 -9.91 11.09
CA VAL A 83 12.50 -11.34 11.40
C VAL A 83 13.84 -12.08 11.47
N GLN A 84 14.78 -11.78 10.57
CA GLN A 84 16.11 -12.39 10.56
C GLN A 84 16.96 -11.98 11.78
N GLU A 85 16.94 -10.71 12.14
CA GLU A 85 17.65 -10.16 13.32
C GLU A 85 17.19 -10.81 14.63
N HIS A 86 15.92 -11.20 14.70
CA HIS A 86 15.31 -11.83 15.86
C HIS A 86 15.22 -13.36 15.74
N GLN A 87 16.25 -13.99 15.17
CA GLN A 87 16.39 -15.46 15.09
C GLN A 87 15.22 -16.15 14.39
N SER A 88 14.66 -15.52 13.34
CA SER A 88 13.48 -16.00 12.62
C SER A 88 12.21 -16.09 13.49
N SER A 89 12.14 -15.31 14.57
CA SER A 89 10.98 -15.18 15.46
C SER A 89 10.59 -13.70 15.61
N GLY A 90 9.37 -13.45 16.08
CA GLY A 90 8.87 -12.11 16.35
C GLY A 90 7.45 -11.90 15.82
N LEU A 91 6.81 -10.83 16.29
CA LEU A 91 5.48 -10.42 15.86
C LEU A 91 5.57 -9.13 15.05
N VAL A 92 4.97 -9.12 13.86
CA VAL A 92 4.89 -7.93 13.01
C VAL A 92 3.44 -7.51 12.89
N LEU A 93 3.14 -6.24 13.12
CA LEU A 93 1.82 -5.64 12.86
C LEU A 93 1.93 -4.64 11.71
N VAL A 94 1.08 -4.78 10.71
CA VAL A 94 0.95 -3.84 9.59
C VAL A 94 -0.44 -3.21 9.61
N ASP A 95 -0.51 -1.92 9.94
CA ASP A 95 -1.75 -1.13 10.00
C ASP A 95 -1.72 0.06 9.01
N GLY A 96 -2.47 -0.05 7.91
CA GLY A 96 -2.43 0.93 6.83
C GLY A 96 -2.11 0.33 5.47
N LEU A 97 -2.38 -0.96 5.26
CA LEU A 97 -2.29 -1.59 3.95
C LEU A 97 -3.15 -0.85 2.91
N GLU A 98 -4.26 -0.26 3.34
CA GLU A 98 -5.15 0.53 2.47
C GLU A 98 -4.43 1.74 1.88
N TYR A 99 -3.51 2.35 2.62
CA TYR A 99 -2.70 3.44 2.11
C TYR A 99 -1.75 2.96 1.02
N VAL A 100 -1.14 1.79 1.22
CA VAL A 100 -0.28 1.15 0.22
C VAL A 100 -1.09 0.83 -1.04
N ILE A 101 -2.30 0.30 -0.89
CA ILE A 101 -3.24 -0.01 -1.99
C ILE A 101 -3.61 1.25 -2.77
N LEU A 102 -3.93 2.34 -2.07
CA LEU A 102 -4.34 3.61 -2.71
C LEU A 102 -3.26 4.17 -3.65
N HIS A 103 -1.98 3.95 -3.35
CA HIS A 103 -0.86 4.51 -4.14
C HIS A 103 -0.37 3.55 -5.23
N ASN A 104 -0.43 2.23 -5.00
CA ASN A 104 0.17 1.23 -5.89
C ASN A 104 -0.85 0.38 -6.65
N GLY A 105 -2.13 0.45 -6.27
CA GLY A 105 -3.16 -0.49 -6.67
C GLY A 105 -3.08 -1.83 -5.93
N PHE A 106 -4.20 -2.54 -5.89
CA PHE A 106 -4.31 -3.86 -5.25
C PHE A 106 -3.61 -4.95 -6.08
N GLN A 107 -4.04 -5.17 -7.33
CA GLN A 107 -3.41 -6.13 -8.25
C GLN A 107 -2.59 -5.42 -9.35
N PRO A 108 -1.35 -5.89 -9.64
CA PRO A 108 -0.72 -7.12 -9.15
C PRO A 108 0.15 -6.91 -7.90
N THR A 109 0.42 -5.66 -7.54
CA THR A 109 1.51 -5.28 -6.65
C THR A 109 1.29 -5.73 -5.21
N LEU A 110 0.13 -5.43 -4.62
CA LEU A 110 -0.15 -5.78 -3.23
C LEU A 110 -0.29 -7.29 -3.04
N LEU A 111 -1.01 -7.93 -3.96
CA LEU A 111 -1.23 -9.38 -3.88
C LEU A 111 0.10 -10.13 -3.93
N ALA A 112 1.00 -9.77 -4.86
CA ALA A 112 2.33 -10.35 -4.93
C ALA A 112 3.16 -10.06 -3.67
N PHE A 113 3.04 -8.87 -3.07
CA PHE A 113 3.69 -8.56 -1.80
C PHE A 113 3.19 -9.47 -0.67
N VAL A 114 1.88 -9.66 -0.54
CA VAL A 114 1.28 -10.51 0.48
C VAL A 114 1.66 -11.98 0.26
N GLU A 115 1.63 -12.45 -0.99
CA GLU A 115 2.02 -13.83 -1.37
C GLU A 115 3.48 -14.11 -1.01
N HIS A 116 4.41 -13.24 -1.44
CA HIS A 116 5.83 -13.39 -1.09
C HIS A 116 6.09 -13.27 0.41
N LEU A 117 5.37 -12.38 1.11
CA LEU A 117 5.50 -12.24 2.56
C LEU A 117 5.02 -13.49 3.28
N ASN A 118 3.89 -14.06 2.85
CA ASN A 118 3.38 -15.31 3.42
C ASN A 118 4.35 -16.47 3.17
N GLU A 119 4.84 -16.63 1.94
CA GLU A 119 5.84 -17.66 1.61
C GLU A 119 7.11 -17.54 2.46
N PHE A 120 7.61 -16.31 2.64
CA PHE A 120 8.75 -16.05 3.53
C PHE A 120 8.46 -16.48 4.97
N VAL A 121 7.32 -16.04 5.54
CA VAL A 121 6.96 -16.28 6.93
C VAL A 121 6.72 -17.77 7.22
N MET A 122 6.21 -18.55 6.26
CA MET A 122 6.01 -20.00 6.38
C MET A 122 7.29 -20.77 6.72
N SER A 123 8.47 -20.23 6.36
CA SER A 123 9.77 -20.84 6.66
C SER A 123 10.36 -20.40 8.01
N THR A 124 9.63 -19.59 8.79
CA THR A 124 10.08 -18.95 10.03
C THR A 124 9.17 -19.28 11.21
N GLN A 125 9.51 -18.82 12.41
CA GLN A 125 8.66 -18.82 13.60
C GLN A 125 7.98 -17.47 13.86
N ALA A 126 8.11 -16.52 12.93
CA ALA A 126 7.48 -15.21 13.04
C ALA A 126 5.98 -15.29 12.74
N ILE A 127 5.25 -14.29 13.23
CA ILE A 127 3.84 -14.09 12.95
C ILE A 127 3.66 -12.68 12.40
N VAL A 128 2.87 -12.56 11.33
CA VAL A 128 2.51 -11.25 10.76
C VAL A 128 1.01 -11.04 10.90
N LEU A 129 0.62 -9.92 11.50
CA LEU A 129 -0.74 -9.46 11.63
C LEU A 129 -0.95 -8.28 10.67
N ILE A 130 -1.98 -8.35 9.84
CA ILE A 130 -2.36 -7.29 8.91
C ILE A 130 -3.72 -6.76 9.35
N ALA A 131 -3.78 -5.52 9.85
CA ALA A 131 -5.04 -4.86 10.14
C ALA A 131 -5.66 -4.34 8.83
N LEU A 132 -6.89 -4.74 8.56
CA LEU A 132 -7.58 -4.38 7.32
C LEU A 132 -9.06 -4.09 7.58
N ARG A 133 -9.51 -2.94 7.09
CA ARG A 133 -10.94 -2.62 7.07
C ARG A 133 -11.59 -3.25 5.83
N PRO A 134 -12.52 -4.22 5.97
CA PRO A 134 -13.06 -4.96 4.83
C PRO A 134 -13.80 -4.06 3.83
N ARG A 135 -14.39 -2.94 4.29
CA ARG A 135 -15.09 -1.95 3.45
C ARG A 135 -14.19 -1.19 2.47
N THR A 136 -12.87 -1.24 2.66
CA THR A 136 -11.91 -0.50 1.84
C THR A 136 -11.52 -1.24 0.58
N LEU A 137 -11.85 -2.53 0.49
CA LEU A 137 -11.58 -3.39 -0.65
C LEU A 137 -12.88 -3.81 -1.35
N ASP A 138 -12.79 -4.06 -2.65
CA ASP A 138 -13.87 -4.77 -3.32
C ASP A 138 -13.97 -6.21 -2.78
N PRO A 139 -15.17 -6.83 -2.72
CA PRO A 139 -15.33 -8.18 -2.16
C PRO A 139 -14.44 -9.25 -2.82
N ARG A 140 -14.11 -9.06 -4.11
CA ARG A 140 -13.19 -9.93 -4.83
C ARG A 140 -11.75 -9.78 -4.35
N GLU A 141 -11.31 -8.55 -4.07
CA GLU A 141 -9.96 -8.26 -3.59
C GLU A 141 -9.78 -8.80 -2.17
N LEU A 142 -10.80 -8.64 -1.32
CA LEU A 142 -10.83 -9.22 0.02
C LEU A 142 -10.71 -10.75 -0.05
N ALA A 143 -11.54 -11.43 -0.86
CA ALA A 143 -11.46 -12.88 -1.02
C ALA A 143 -10.10 -13.39 -1.55
N LEU A 144 -9.40 -12.58 -2.35
CA LEU A 144 -8.05 -12.91 -2.80
C LEU A 144 -7.00 -12.80 -1.68
N LEU A 145 -7.15 -11.84 -0.75
CA LEU A 145 -6.33 -11.76 0.44
C LEU A 145 -6.64 -12.90 1.41
N GLU A 146 -7.91 -13.14 1.70
CA GLU A 146 -8.39 -14.22 2.59
C GLU A 146 -7.93 -15.61 2.11
N ARG A 147 -7.76 -15.81 0.81
CA ARG A 147 -7.23 -17.08 0.27
C ARG A 147 -5.77 -17.31 0.64
N ASN A 148 -4.98 -16.24 0.73
CA ASN A 148 -3.54 -16.32 0.98
C ASN A 148 -3.18 -16.14 2.47
N LEU A 149 -4.13 -15.72 3.31
CA LEU A 149 -3.92 -15.35 4.72
C LEU A 149 -4.91 -16.06 5.64
N GLN A 150 -4.55 -16.23 6.91
CA GLN A 150 -5.50 -16.72 7.90
C GLN A 150 -6.42 -15.59 8.39
N VAL A 151 -7.74 -15.78 8.29
CA VAL A 151 -8.71 -14.72 8.62
C VAL A 151 -9.03 -14.73 10.10
N LEU A 152 -8.92 -13.56 10.73
CA LEU A 152 -9.35 -13.30 12.09
C LEU A 152 -10.37 -12.16 12.08
N ARG A 153 -11.61 -12.45 12.50
CA ARG A 153 -12.66 -11.43 12.56
C ARG A 153 -12.55 -10.65 13.85
N GLY A 154 -12.48 -9.32 13.75
CA GLY A 154 -12.33 -8.40 14.87
C GLY A 154 -13.28 -8.66 16.04
N PRO A 155 -14.61 -8.80 15.82
CA PRO A 155 -15.56 -9.05 16.90
C PRO A 155 -15.32 -10.38 17.64
N GLU A 156 -14.95 -11.43 16.92
CA GLU A 156 -14.68 -12.75 17.48
C GLU A 156 -13.40 -12.72 18.32
N VAL A 157 -12.33 -12.11 17.79
CA VAL A 157 -11.07 -11.93 18.53
C VAL A 157 -11.28 -11.07 19.76
N LYS A 158 -12.03 -9.96 19.64
CA LYS A 158 -12.36 -9.09 20.77
C LYS A 158 -13.02 -9.86 21.91
N SER A 159 -14.03 -10.67 21.61
CA SER A 159 -14.72 -11.48 22.62
C SER A 159 -13.79 -12.47 23.33
N GLN A 160 -12.84 -13.07 22.61
CA GLN A 160 -11.86 -13.99 23.19
C GLN A 160 -10.86 -13.26 24.08
N LEU A 161 -10.37 -12.09 23.66
CA LEU A 161 -9.49 -11.24 24.47
C LEU A 161 -10.19 -10.77 25.74
N ASP A 162 -11.45 -10.35 25.64
CA ASP A 162 -12.23 -9.87 26.79
C ASP A 162 -12.47 -11.02 27.81
N MET A 163 -12.70 -12.26 27.36
CA MET A 163 -12.81 -13.41 28.27
C MET A 163 -11.49 -13.78 28.95
N GLU A 164 -10.36 -13.67 28.24
CA GLU A 164 -9.02 -13.98 28.78
C GLU A 164 -8.63 -12.97 29.87
N GLU A 165 -8.90 -11.67 29.65
CA GLU A 165 -8.69 -10.61 30.64
C GLU A 165 -9.56 -10.78 31.89
N VAL A 166 -10.84 -11.16 31.73
CA VAL A 166 -11.74 -11.44 32.87
C VAL A 166 -11.24 -12.66 33.65
N GLY A 167 -10.75 -13.70 32.97
CA GLY A 167 -10.14 -14.85 33.62
C GLY A 167 -8.90 -14.48 34.44
N GLU A 168 -8.02 -13.65 33.91
CA GLU A 168 -6.80 -13.19 34.60
C GLU A 168 -7.12 -12.34 35.85
N LEU A 169 -8.17 -11.51 35.78
CA LEU A 169 -8.67 -10.74 36.93
C LEU A 169 -9.30 -11.63 38.01
N LEU A 170 -9.97 -12.72 37.62
CA LEU A 170 -10.53 -13.67 38.59
C LEU A 170 -9.46 -14.57 39.22
N VAL A 171 -8.33 -14.80 38.54
CA VAL A 171 -7.18 -15.54 39.08
C VAL A 171 -6.33 -14.66 40.01
N ARG A 172 -6.21 -13.35 39.73
CA ARG A 172 -5.67 -12.36 40.68
C ARG A 172 -6.72 -11.98 41.74
N GLY A 173 -7.05 -12.92 42.62
CA GLY A 173 -7.64 -12.55 43.91
C GLY A 173 -6.72 -11.56 44.66
N PRO A 174 -7.24 -10.72 45.57
CA PRO A 174 -6.42 -9.75 46.28
C PRO A 174 -5.46 -10.49 47.22
N GLU A 175 -4.19 -10.62 46.83
CA GLU A 175 -3.13 -11.05 47.73
C GLU A 175 -2.44 -9.82 48.36
N SER A 176 -2.32 -9.91 49.69
CA SER A 176 -1.62 -9.06 50.67
C SER A 176 -2.32 -7.78 51.17
N GLU A 177 -3.31 -7.95 52.07
CA GLU A 177 -3.37 -7.13 53.28
C GLU A 177 -2.98 -8.01 54.48
N GLU A 178 -2.00 -7.54 55.25
CA GLU A 178 -1.48 -8.20 56.46
C GLU A 178 -2.60 -8.42 57.51
N PRO A 179 -2.50 -9.45 58.38
CA PRO A 179 -3.48 -9.66 59.43
C PRO A 179 -3.35 -8.56 60.49
N MET A 180 -4.22 -7.55 60.41
CA MET A 180 -4.35 -6.52 61.43
C MET A 180 -4.88 -7.15 62.73
N ALA A 181 -4.08 -7.10 63.79
CA ALA A 181 -4.39 -7.63 65.10
C ALA A 181 -5.61 -6.92 65.71
N TRP A 182 -6.65 -7.68 66.03
CA TRP A 182 -7.79 -7.19 66.83
C TRP A 182 -7.40 -7.14 68.31
N GLY A 183 -7.22 -5.93 68.84
CA GLY A 183 -7.11 -5.67 70.28
C GLY A 183 -8.48 -5.78 70.98
N PRO A 184 -8.54 -6.14 72.27
CA PRO A 184 -9.78 -6.45 72.95
C PRO A 184 -10.42 -5.18 73.52
N ASP A 185 -11.12 -4.41 72.69
CA ASP A 185 -12.05 -3.39 73.19
C ASP A 185 -13.32 -3.40 72.36
N ALA A 186 -14.30 -4.16 72.86
CA ALA A 186 -15.66 -4.17 72.36
C ALA A 186 -16.44 -2.98 72.94
N PRO A 187 -17.02 -2.09 72.13
CA PRO A 187 -18.09 -1.22 72.61
C PRO A 187 -19.42 -1.97 72.53
N LYS A 188 -20.02 -2.06 73.72
CA LYS A 188 -21.42 -2.36 74.07
C LYS A 188 -22.45 -2.22 72.94
N ALA A 189 -23.28 -3.24 72.86
CA ALA A 189 -24.56 -3.28 72.17
C ALA A 189 -25.36 -1.97 72.31
N LEU A 190 -25.65 -1.35 71.18
CA LEU A 190 -26.64 -0.30 71.04
C LEU A 190 -28.01 -0.95 70.83
N ASN A 191 -28.87 -0.80 71.83
CA ASN A 191 -30.25 -1.23 71.82
C ASN A 191 -31.03 -0.63 70.64
N LEU A 192 -31.79 -1.48 69.95
CA LEU A 192 -32.79 -1.05 68.97
C LEU A 192 -33.90 -0.25 69.66
N GLY A 193 -34.08 1.01 69.24
CA GLY A 193 -35.32 1.75 69.41
C GLY A 193 -36.26 1.52 68.22
N PRO A 194 -37.59 1.55 68.40
CA PRO A 194 -38.55 1.31 67.34
C PRO A 194 -38.71 2.57 66.49
N GLY A 195 -38.30 2.49 65.22
CA GLY A 195 -38.61 3.52 64.23
C GLY A 195 -37.59 3.63 63.12
N MET A 196 -37.66 2.74 62.12
CA MET A 196 -37.17 3.05 60.77
C MET A 196 -38.14 2.51 59.73
N ILE A 197 -38.56 3.44 58.89
CA ILE A 197 -39.56 3.37 57.84
C ILE A 197 -39.06 2.41 56.74
N HIS A 198 -39.93 1.51 56.29
CA HIS A 198 -39.70 0.73 55.07
C HIS A 198 -39.59 1.69 53.89
N THR A 199 -38.38 1.97 53.41
CA THR A 199 -38.19 2.63 52.11
C THR A 199 -38.51 1.59 51.04
N GLN A 200 -39.72 1.66 50.49
CA GLN A 200 -40.10 0.86 49.32
C GLN A 200 -39.18 1.24 48.16
N VAL A 201 -38.34 0.30 47.73
CA VAL A 201 -37.55 0.46 46.49
C VAL A 201 -38.52 0.28 45.32
N PRO A 202 -38.64 1.26 44.42
CA PRO A 202 -39.54 1.14 43.27
C PRO A 202 -39.10 0.00 42.36
N THR A 203 -40.06 -0.86 41.96
CA THR A 203 -39.83 -1.99 41.07
C THR A 203 -40.68 -1.87 39.81
N VAL A 204 -40.13 -2.34 38.68
CA VAL A 204 -40.79 -2.39 37.37
C VAL A 204 -41.03 -3.84 36.98
N ARG A 205 -42.28 -4.15 36.63
CA ARG A 205 -42.68 -5.50 36.20
C ARG A 205 -42.51 -5.66 34.70
N CYS A 206 -41.81 -6.72 34.29
CA CYS A 206 -41.59 -7.02 32.88
C CYS A 206 -42.91 -7.37 32.16
N ALA A 207 -43.22 -6.65 31.08
CA ALA A 207 -44.42 -6.90 30.28
C ALA A 207 -44.42 -8.26 29.55
N ARG A 208 -43.25 -8.89 29.38
CA ARG A 208 -43.11 -10.16 28.64
C ARG A 208 -43.20 -11.40 29.52
N CYS A 209 -42.51 -11.42 30.66
CA CYS A 209 -42.44 -12.60 31.54
C CYS A 209 -42.98 -12.36 32.95
N GLY A 210 -43.34 -11.11 33.30
CA GLY A 210 -43.92 -10.79 34.60
C GLY A 210 -42.94 -10.70 35.77
N THR A 211 -41.64 -10.90 35.55
CA THR A 211 -40.59 -10.76 36.58
C THR A 211 -40.49 -9.30 37.06
N GLU A 212 -40.35 -9.09 38.36
CA GLU A 212 -40.09 -7.78 38.96
C GLU A 212 -38.60 -7.46 38.91
N ASN A 213 -38.26 -6.27 38.43
CA ASN A 213 -36.88 -5.78 38.28
C ASN A 213 -36.77 -4.45 39.02
N ALA A 214 -35.56 -4.08 39.44
CA ALA A 214 -35.31 -2.73 39.94
C ALA A 214 -35.44 -1.70 38.80
N GLU A 215 -35.86 -0.48 39.12
CA GLU A 215 -36.19 0.57 38.14
C GLU A 215 -34.97 1.06 37.32
N ASP A 216 -33.74 0.82 37.80
CA ASP A 216 -32.48 1.23 37.17
C ASP A 216 -31.96 0.25 36.11
N ILE A 217 -32.63 -0.89 35.89
CA ILE A 217 -32.17 -1.93 34.97
C ILE A 217 -32.87 -1.80 33.61
N ALA A 218 -32.10 -1.57 32.54
CA ALA A 218 -32.62 -1.33 31.19
C ALA A 218 -33.29 -2.56 30.51
N TYR A 219 -32.94 -3.77 30.96
CA TYR A 219 -33.42 -5.04 30.42
C TYR A 219 -33.84 -5.99 31.55
N CYS A 220 -34.87 -6.79 31.31
CA CYS A 220 -35.34 -7.78 32.27
C CYS A 220 -34.25 -8.83 32.54
N VAL A 221 -33.92 -9.02 33.82
CA VAL A 221 -32.87 -9.94 34.28
C VAL A 221 -33.18 -11.41 33.91
N TYR A 222 -34.46 -11.77 33.77
CA TYR A 222 -34.87 -13.14 33.46
C TYR A 222 -34.97 -13.44 31.97
N CYS A 223 -35.60 -12.57 31.17
CA CYS A 223 -35.92 -12.85 29.76
C CYS A 223 -35.27 -11.90 28.74
N GLY A 224 -34.52 -10.90 29.19
CA GLY A 224 -33.83 -9.92 28.33
C GLY A 224 -34.74 -8.90 27.62
N ASN A 225 -36.04 -8.86 27.90
CA ASN A 225 -36.94 -7.87 27.30
C ASN A 225 -36.62 -6.46 27.83
N SER A 226 -36.58 -5.46 26.95
CA SER A 226 -36.40 -4.06 27.37
C SER A 226 -37.55 -3.63 28.29
N LEU A 227 -37.23 -2.88 29.35
CA LEU A 227 -38.19 -2.36 30.32
C LEU A 227 -38.48 -0.87 30.12
N THR A 228 -37.80 -0.23 29.17
CA THR A 228 -37.97 1.19 28.86
C THR A 228 -39.15 1.36 27.90
N ALA A 229 -40.22 2.03 28.34
CA ALA A 229 -41.29 2.45 27.43
C ALA A 229 -40.74 3.48 26.43
N PRO A 230 -41.17 3.46 25.15
CA PRO A 230 -40.71 4.44 24.17
C PRO A 230 -41.16 5.83 24.60
N ALA A 231 -40.20 6.72 24.87
CA ALA A 231 -40.50 8.13 25.02
C ALA A 231 -41.18 8.61 23.73
N LEU A 232 -42.30 9.31 23.85
CA LEU A 232 -42.88 10.05 22.73
C LEU A 232 -41.79 10.98 22.17
N GLU A 233 -41.28 10.64 20.99
CA GLU A 233 -40.45 11.55 20.21
C GLU A 233 -41.26 12.81 19.90
N PRO A 234 -40.71 14.03 20.10
CA PRO A 234 -41.32 15.21 19.52
C PRO A 234 -41.38 15.03 18.00
N LEU A 235 -42.51 15.42 17.41
CA LEU A 235 -42.80 15.28 15.98
C LEU A 235 -41.59 15.69 15.12
N PRO A 236 -41.29 14.96 14.03
CA PRO A 236 -40.13 15.25 13.20
C PRO A 236 -40.27 16.65 12.61
N VAL A 237 -39.30 17.52 12.89
CA VAL A 237 -39.06 18.67 12.03
C VAL A 237 -38.65 18.10 10.67
N GLU A 238 -39.48 18.35 9.66
CA GLU A 238 -39.17 18.02 8.27
C GLU A 238 -37.75 18.50 7.94
N PRO A 239 -36.81 17.61 7.60
CA PRO A 239 -35.51 18.05 7.11
C PRO A 239 -35.76 18.76 5.79
N SER A 240 -35.45 20.05 5.74
CA SER A 240 -35.37 20.82 4.50
C SER A 240 -34.55 20.00 3.50
N LEU A 241 -35.17 19.67 2.37
CA LEU A 241 -34.57 18.92 1.27
C LEU A 241 -33.13 19.42 1.04
N PRO A 242 -32.10 18.56 1.16
CA PRO A 242 -30.79 18.96 0.69
C PRO A 242 -30.90 19.27 -0.81
N SER A 243 -30.45 20.46 -1.21
CA SER A 243 -30.27 20.86 -2.61
C SER A 243 -29.72 19.67 -3.40
N PRO A 244 -30.25 19.39 -4.61
CA PRO A 244 -29.96 18.14 -5.32
C PRO A 244 -28.46 17.98 -5.43
N SER A 245 -27.92 17.10 -4.58
CA SER A 245 -26.54 16.70 -4.58
C SER A 245 -26.35 16.06 -5.94
N ARG A 246 -25.56 16.77 -6.76
CA ARG A 246 -25.15 16.43 -8.12
C ARG A 246 -25.23 14.92 -8.31
N ALA A 247 -26.31 14.47 -8.96
CA ALA A 247 -26.66 13.05 -9.05
C ALA A 247 -25.40 12.25 -9.35
N VAL A 248 -24.96 11.45 -8.36
CA VAL A 248 -23.83 10.53 -8.54
C VAL A 248 -24.21 9.69 -9.75
N LYS A 249 -23.51 9.93 -10.85
CA LYS A 249 -23.75 9.26 -12.13
C LYS A 249 -23.51 7.78 -11.84
N ARG A 250 -24.58 7.01 -11.63
CA ARG A 250 -24.49 5.56 -11.40
C ARG A 250 -23.74 4.99 -12.58
N ILE A 251 -22.49 4.58 -12.34
CA ILE A 251 -21.66 3.92 -13.32
C ILE A 251 -22.42 2.65 -13.72
N PRO A 252 -22.78 2.46 -14.99
CA PRO A 252 -23.58 1.31 -15.40
C PRO A 252 -22.84 0.01 -15.02
N LEU A 253 -23.56 -1.00 -14.52
CA LEU A 253 -23.00 -2.31 -14.15
C LEU A 253 -22.26 -3.00 -15.31
N SER A 254 -22.50 -2.58 -16.56
CA SER A 254 -21.75 -3.03 -17.74
C SER A 254 -20.33 -2.46 -17.85
N ALA A 255 -19.98 -1.42 -17.08
CA ALA A 255 -18.62 -0.89 -16.97
C ALA A 255 -17.73 -1.70 -15.99
N ARG A 256 -18.30 -2.71 -15.31
CA ARG A 256 -17.61 -3.64 -14.40
C ARG A 256 -17.27 -4.99 -15.03
N ARG A 257 -17.20 -5.09 -16.37
CA ARG A 257 -16.32 -6.12 -16.93
C ARG A 257 -14.91 -5.66 -16.65
N HIS A 258 -14.27 -6.29 -15.67
CA HIS A 258 -12.82 -6.22 -15.50
C HIS A 258 -12.20 -6.26 -16.89
N ALA A 259 -11.44 -5.22 -17.23
CA ALA A 259 -10.58 -5.30 -18.39
C ALA A 259 -9.62 -6.46 -18.11
N GLU A 260 -9.93 -7.66 -18.62
CA GLU A 260 -8.92 -8.64 -18.94
C GLU A 260 -7.76 -7.85 -19.52
N ARG A 261 -6.58 -7.96 -18.90
CA ARG A 261 -5.37 -7.38 -19.48
C ARG A 261 -5.22 -8.01 -20.84
N ARG A 262 -5.73 -7.31 -21.86
CA ARG A 262 -5.38 -7.60 -23.23
C ARG A 262 -3.86 -7.54 -23.24
N PRO A 263 -3.18 -8.58 -23.75
CA PRO A 263 -1.73 -8.53 -23.94
C PRO A 263 -1.36 -7.19 -24.55
N ASP A 264 -0.24 -6.56 -24.14
CA ASP A 264 0.28 -5.36 -24.82
C ASP A 264 0.80 -5.80 -26.20
N PHE A 265 -0.13 -6.00 -27.13
CA PHE A 265 0.14 -6.45 -28.49
C PHE A 265 1.04 -5.45 -29.20
N VAL A 266 0.92 -4.16 -28.90
CA VAL A 266 1.78 -3.11 -29.45
C VAL A 266 3.21 -3.26 -28.93
N GLY A 267 3.38 -3.57 -27.65
CA GLY A 267 4.67 -3.94 -27.06
C GLY A 267 5.29 -5.17 -27.71
N LEU A 268 4.50 -6.24 -27.93
CA LEU A 268 4.95 -7.48 -28.56
C LEU A 268 5.36 -7.28 -30.03
N ILE A 269 4.62 -6.46 -30.77
CA ILE A 269 4.97 -6.04 -32.13
C ILE A 269 6.31 -5.29 -32.13
N GLY A 270 6.57 -4.46 -31.11
CA GLY A 270 7.88 -3.80 -30.94
C GLY A 270 9.03 -4.80 -30.80
N VAL A 271 8.83 -5.91 -30.06
CA VAL A 271 9.82 -6.99 -29.94
C VAL A 271 10.03 -7.69 -31.28
N ALA A 272 8.96 -7.98 -32.02
CA ALA A 272 9.05 -8.59 -33.35
C ALA A 272 9.86 -7.72 -34.32
N PHE A 273 9.62 -6.41 -34.36
CA PHE A 273 10.43 -5.49 -35.16
C PHE A 273 11.89 -5.47 -34.71
N PHE A 274 12.18 -5.49 -33.41
CA PHE A 274 13.55 -5.52 -32.91
C PHE A 274 14.32 -6.77 -33.39
N LEU A 275 13.70 -7.95 -33.29
CA LEU A 275 14.29 -9.21 -33.78
C LEU A 275 14.49 -9.18 -35.31
N LEU A 276 13.51 -8.63 -36.05
CA LEU A 276 13.64 -8.44 -37.49
C LEU A 276 14.82 -7.53 -37.84
N ILE A 277 14.99 -6.42 -37.12
CA ILE A 277 16.10 -5.47 -37.32
C ILE A 277 17.44 -6.16 -37.07
N ILE A 278 17.56 -6.94 -35.99
CA ILE A 278 18.76 -7.75 -35.73
C ILE A 278 19.03 -8.67 -36.93
N GLY A 279 18.02 -9.43 -37.37
CA GLY A 279 18.17 -10.32 -38.53
C GLY A 279 18.64 -9.58 -39.79
N ILE A 280 18.06 -8.43 -40.10
CA ILE A 280 18.44 -7.60 -41.25
C ILE A 280 19.90 -7.13 -41.12
N VAL A 281 20.29 -6.59 -39.97
CA VAL A 281 21.64 -6.07 -39.75
C VAL A 281 22.69 -7.19 -39.89
N PHE A 282 22.41 -8.38 -39.37
CA PHE A 282 23.30 -9.53 -39.55
C PHE A 282 23.33 -10.07 -40.98
N THR A 283 22.22 -9.96 -41.71
CA THR A 283 22.17 -10.34 -43.13
C THR A 283 22.98 -9.36 -43.98
N LEU A 284 22.97 -8.07 -43.63
CA LEU A 284 23.75 -7.03 -44.31
C LEU A 284 25.25 -7.08 -43.95
N ASN A 285 25.60 -7.58 -42.76
CA ASN A 285 26.98 -7.77 -42.34
C ASN A 285 27.15 -9.07 -41.55
N THR A 286 27.50 -10.15 -42.25
CA THR A 286 27.73 -11.47 -41.65
C THR A 286 29.00 -11.53 -40.79
N ASN A 287 29.94 -10.61 -40.99
CA ASN A 287 31.21 -10.53 -40.25
C ASN A 287 31.14 -9.59 -39.04
N LEU A 288 29.97 -9.06 -38.71
CA LEU A 288 29.79 -8.05 -37.67
C LEU A 288 30.42 -8.44 -36.32
N PHE A 289 30.29 -9.70 -35.90
CA PHE A 289 30.90 -10.18 -34.65
C PHE A 289 32.43 -10.20 -34.70
N ASN A 290 33.01 -10.59 -35.83
CA ASN A 290 34.46 -10.61 -36.01
C ASN A 290 35.02 -9.19 -36.02
N ASP A 291 34.36 -8.28 -36.75
CA ASP A 291 34.73 -6.85 -36.78
C ASP A 291 34.67 -6.23 -35.38
N LEU A 292 33.60 -6.52 -34.63
CA LEU A 292 33.41 -6.01 -33.26
C LEU A 292 34.47 -6.54 -32.29
N GLY A 293 34.78 -7.85 -32.37
CA GLY A 293 35.83 -8.47 -31.57
C GLY A 293 37.20 -7.88 -31.86
N GLY A 294 37.56 -7.75 -33.14
CA GLY A 294 38.83 -7.14 -33.55
C GLY A 294 38.96 -5.68 -33.11
N TRP A 295 37.90 -4.90 -33.25
CA TRP A 295 37.89 -3.51 -32.76
C TRP A 295 38.02 -3.42 -31.24
N TRP A 296 37.37 -4.33 -30.51
CA TRP A 296 37.50 -4.43 -29.06
C TRP A 296 38.95 -4.70 -28.63
N ASP A 297 39.62 -5.64 -29.29
CA ASP A 297 41.02 -5.94 -28.99
C ASP A 297 41.94 -4.75 -29.32
N LEU A 298 41.68 -4.00 -30.40
CA LEU A 298 42.40 -2.76 -30.71
C LEU A 298 42.23 -1.71 -29.60
N MET A 299 41.02 -1.53 -29.07
CA MET A 299 40.81 -0.60 -27.95
C MET A 299 41.60 -1.04 -26.70
N ARG A 300 41.61 -2.34 -26.40
CA ARG A 300 42.35 -2.90 -25.26
C ARG A 300 43.87 -2.69 -25.41
N ILE A 301 44.41 -2.93 -26.61
CA ILE A 301 45.86 -2.82 -26.90
C ILE A 301 46.33 -1.36 -26.77
N ASN A 302 45.53 -0.38 -27.19
CA ASN A 302 45.91 1.03 -27.16
C ASN A 302 45.79 1.68 -25.76
N GLY A 303 45.16 1.02 -24.79
CA GLY A 303 44.99 1.52 -23.42
C GLY A 303 44.11 2.77 -23.29
N LEU A 304 43.64 3.09 -22.09
CA LEU A 304 42.85 4.30 -21.85
C LEU A 304 43.77 5.53 -21.65
N PRO A 305 43.44 6.72 -22.20
CA PRO A 305 42.21 7.07 -22.92
C PRO A 305 42.30 6.89 -24.46
N ALA A 306 43.48 6.59 -25.01
CA ALA A 306 43.72 6.54 -26.46
C ALA A 306 42.84 5.51 -27.18
N GLY A 307 42.61 4.36 -26.55
CA GLY A 307 41.74 3.28 -27.03
C GLY A 307 40.29 3.70 -27.28
N LEU A 308 39.74 4.64 -26.50
CA LEU A 308 38.35 5.11 -26.67
C LEU A 308 38.14 5.93 -27.96
N PHE A 309 39.22 6.45 -28.53
CA PHE A 309 39.17 7.27 -29.74
C PHE A 309 39.65 6.52 -30.99
N VAL A 310 39.89 5.20 -30.87
CA VAL A 310 40.21 4.35 -32.02
C VAL A 310 38.98 4.22 -32.91
N ARG A 311 39.12 4.66 -34.17
CA ARG A 311 38.02 4.64 -35.15
C ARG A 311 37.54 3.19 -35.37
N PRO A 312 36.23 2.93 -35.27
CA PRO A 312 35.67 1.62 -35.57
C PRO A 312 35.85 1.22 -37.05
N PRO A 313 35.99 -0.07 -37.36
CA PRO A 313 35.94 -0.58 -38.73
C PRO A 313 34.69 -0.13 -39.50
N PRO A 314 34.77 0.09 -40.83
CA PRO A 314 33.63 0.51 -41.65
C PRO A 314 32.41 -0.40 -41.55
N GLY A 315 32.62 -1.71 -41.36
CA GLY A 315 31.55 -2.69 -41.14
C GLY A 315 30.71 -2.38 -39.91
N ILE A 316 31.34 -2.01 -38.78
CA ILE A 316 30.64 -1.63 -37.54
C ILE A 316 29.89 -0.31 -37.73
N ILE A 317 30.52 0.68 -38.37
CA ILE A 317 29.92 1.99 -38.61
C ILE A 317 28.65 1.84 -39.47
N THR A 318 28.75 1.08 -40.56
CA THR A 318 27.64 0.85 -41.50
C THR A 318 26.51 0.05 -40.83
N SER A 319 26.84 -1.02 -40.11
CA SER A 319 25.86 -1.81 -39.36
C SER A 319 25.17 -1.00 -38.27
N GLY A 320 25.90 -0.18 -37.52
CA GLY A 320 25.36 0.73 -36.51
C GLY A 320 24.41 1.76 -37.11
N MET A 321 24.77 2.34 -38.26
CA MET A 321 23.91 3.27 -38.99
C MET A 321 22.56 2.65 -39.36
N PHE A 322 22.56 1.47 -40.01
CA PHE A 322 21.33 0.78 -40.38
C PHE A 322 20.52 0.33 -39.16
N PHE A 323 21.18 -0.18 -38.12
CA PHE A 323 20.53 -0.61 -36.89
C PHE A 323 19.76 0.54 -36.24
N PHE A 324 20.41 1.69 -35.99
CA PHE A 324 19.75 2.83 -35.35
C PHE A 324 18.72 3.50 -36.27
N ALA A 325 18.94 3.52 -37.58
CA ALA A 325 17.95 4.05 -38.53
C ALA A 325 16.66 3.21 -38.52
N LEU A 326 16.77 1.89 -38.61
CA LEU A 326 15.63 0.97 -38.58
C LEU A 326 14.95 0.96 -37.21
N LEU A 327 15.71 1.04 -36.12
CA LEU A 327 15.18 1.14 -34.77
C LEU A 327 14.41 2.45 -34.56
N GLY A 328 14.91 3.55 -35.11
CA GLY A 328 14.21 4.82 -35.16
C GLY A 328 12.86 4.70 -35.88
N LEU A 329 12.87 4.17 -37.10
CA LEU A 329 11.66 3.97 -37.91
C LEU A 329 10.63 3.05 -37.23
N SER A 330 11.08 1.95 -36.63
CA SER A 330 10.23 1.04 -35.85
C SER A 330 9.55 1.72 -34.66
N ASN A 331 10.24 2.65 -33.99
CA ASN A 331 9.64 3.43 -32.91
C ASN A 331 8.53 4.39 -33.41
N PHE A 332 8.65 4.95 -34.62
CA PHE A 332 7.54 5.71 -35.22
C PHE A 332 6.35 4.81 -35.59
N LEU A 333 6.60 3.63 -36.17
CA LEU A 333 5.56 2.66 -36.50
C LEU A 333 4.79 2.21 -35.26
N THR A 334 5.51 1.81 -34.21
CA THR A 334 4.91 1.41 -32.92
C THR A 334 4.21 2.57 -32.22
N SER A 335 4.72 3.80 -32.34
CA SER A 335 4.03 5.00 -31.85
C SER A 335 2.70 5.25 -32.55
N GLY A 336 2.69 5.20 -33.89
CA GLY A 336 1.47 5.37 -34.69
C GLY A 336 0.43 4.30 -34.36
N LEU A 337 0.86 3.04 -34.25
CA LEU A 337 -0.02 1.95 -33.84
C LEU A 337 -0.59 2.17 -32.43
N ARG A 338 0.24 2.60 -31.47
CA ARG A 338 -0.19 2.90 -30.09
C ARG A 338 -1.15 4.07 -30.03
N TRP A 339 -0.97 5.08 -30.87
CA TRP A 339 -1.87 6.21 -30.98
C TRP A 339 -3.26 5.80 -31.49
N ILE A 340 -3.29 4.92 -32.50
CA ILE A 340 -4.52 4.42 -33.12
C ILE A 340 -5.25 3.42 -32.21
N VAL A 341 -4.53 2.47 -31.61
CA VAL A 341 -5.12 1.33 -30.89
C VAL A 341 -5.42 1.64 -29.42
N ASP A 342 -4.44 2.16 -28.68
CA ASP A 342 -4.56 2.29 -27.21
C ASP A 342 -5.06 3.66 -26.75
N ARG A 343 -5.15 4.64 -27.67
CA ARG A 343 -5.38 6.07 -27.38
C ARG A 343 -4.43 6.63 -26.28
N SER A 344 -3.33 5.94 -25.99
CA SER A 344 -2.38 6.32 -24.94
C SER A 344 -1.40 7.36 -25.49
N ARG A 345 -1.84 8.62 -25.52
CA ARG A 345 -1.10 9.72 -26.15
C ARG A 345 0.29 9.95 -25.53
N PHE A 346 0.48 9.67 -24.24
CA PHE A 346 1.78 9.82 -23.57
C PHE A 346 2.76 8.69 -23.90
N GLY A 347 2.29 7.44 -23.94
CA GLY A 347 3.11 6.30 -24.35
C GLY A 347 3.52 6.37 -25.83
N ALA A 348 2.65 6.90 -26.69
CA ALA A 348 2.97 7.17 -28.09
C ALA A 348 4.05 8.27 -28.22
N LEU A 349 3.95 9.35 -27.45
CA LEU A 349 4.91 10.45 -27.47
C LEU A 349 6.33 10.00 -27.06
N ALA A 350 6.45 9.16 -26.04
CA ALA A 350 7.74 8.59 -25.63
C ALA A 350 8.44 7.85 -26.78
N ARG A 351 7.67 7.08 -27.57
CA ARG A 351 8.17 6.36 -28.74
C ARG A 351 8.57 7.30 -29.88
N VAL A 352 7.85 8.39 -30.11
CA VAL A 352 8.25 9.43 -31.08
C VAL A 352 9.61 10.00 -30.71
N PHE A 353 9.80 10.43 -29.46
CA PHE A 353 11.08 11.01 -29.04
C PHE A 353 12.23 10.00 -29.07
N ALA A 354 11.98 8.74 -28.69
CA ALA A 354 12.96 7.68 -28.88
C ALA A 354 13.32 7.49 -30.36
N GLY A 355 12.32 7.50 -31.25
CA GLY A 355 12.51 7.44 -32.70
C GLY A 355 13.39 8.57 -33.23
N ILE A 356 13.12 9.81 -32.82
CA ILE A 356 13.93 10.99 -33.17
C ILE A 356 15.37 10.83 -32.65
N GLY A 357 15.55 10.37 -31.42
CA GLY A 357 16.87 10.14 -30.83
C GLY A 357 17.71 9.08 -31.56
N PHE A 358 17.09 8.01 -32.05
CA PHE A 358 17.78 6.99 -32.82
C PHE A 358 18.06 7.43 -34.27
N LEU A 359 17.14 8.13 -34.92
CA LEU A 359 17.37 8.71 -36.24
C LEU A 359 18.47 9.78 -36.24
N SER A 360 18.51 10.62 -35.19
CA SER A 360 19.58 11.60 -35.04
C SER A 360 20.93 10.93 -34.82
N LEU A 361 20.98 9.85 -34.02
CA LEU A 361 22.20 9.05 -33.86
C LEU A 361 22.65 8.44 -35.19
N ALA A 362 21.73 7.84 -35.96
CA ALA A 362 22.04 7.29 -37.27
C ALA A 362 22.59 8.36 -38.24
N ALA A 363 22.01 9.56 -38.24
CA ALA A 363 22.49 10.68 -39.04
C ALA A 363 23.89 11.16 -38.60
N LEU A 364 24.18 11.16 -37.29
CA LEU A 364 25.50 11.50 -36.76
C LEU A 364 26.55 10.43 -37.11
N ILE A 365 26.18 9.14 -37.05
CA ILE A 365 27.04 8.04 -37.49
C ILE A 365 27.33 8.14 -38.99
N TRP A 366 26.34 8.49 -39.81
CA TRP A 366 26.56 8.75 -41.23
C TRP A 366 27.55 9.90 -41.47
N ARG A 367 27.39 11.02 -40.76
CA ARG A 367 28.33 12.16 -40.81
C ARG A 367 29.73 11.79 -40.32
N PHE A 368 29.83 10.96 -39.28
CA PHE A 368 31.09 10.40 -38.80
C PHE A 368 31.74 9.48 -39.84
N SER A 369 30.95 8.67 -40.56
CA SER A 369 31.48 7.82 -41.63
C SER A 369 32.05 8.63 -42.80
N ALA A 370 31.46 9.79 -43.08
CA ALA A 370 31.90 10.74 -44.11
C ALA A 370 33.04 11.66 -43.64
N ASP A 371 33.65 11.38 -42.48
CA ASP A 371 34.73 12.17 -41.88
C ASP A 371 34.38 13.65 -41.66
N ALA A 372 33.08 13.97 -41.59
CA ALA A 372 32.58 15.33 -41.36
C ALA A 372 32.47 15.68 -39.86
N LEU A 373 32.44 14.67 -38.99
CA LEU A 373 32.39 14.82 -37.53
C LEU A 373 33.36 13.85 -36.88
N ASN A 374 34.00 14.28 -35.79
CA ASN A 374 34.82 13.42 -34.94
C ASN A 374 33.96 12.69 -33.89
N GLY A 375 34.45 11.58 -33.34
CA GLY A 375 33.71 10.78 -32.35
C GLY A 375 33.26 11.58 -31.12
N GLY A 376 34.12 12.48 -30.61
CA GLY A 376 33.75 13.37 -29.51
C GLY A 376 32.62 14.35 -29.86
N GLN A 377 32.58 14.85 -31.09
CA GLN A 377 31.50 15.72 -31.56
C GLN A 377 30.19 14.94 -31.68
N VAL A 378 30.23 13.71 -32.18
CA VAL A 378 29.05 12.82 -32.22
C VAL A 378 28.45 12.65 -30.83
N ILE A 379 29.27 12.30 -29.83
CA ILE A 379 28.81 12.10 -28.45
C ILE A 379 28.23 13.39 -27.86
N SER A 380 28.92 14.52 -28.03
CA SER A 380 28.49 15.81 -27.49
C SER A 380 27.16 16.27 -28.10
N ILE A 381 27.05 16.26 -29.44
CA ILE A 381 25.84 16.67 -30.15
C ILE A 381 24.67 15.74 -29.79
N TRP A 382 24.90 14.42 -29.76
CA TRP A 382 23.86 13.47 -29.43
C TRP A 382 23.35 13.64 -27.98
N THR A 383 24.26 13.88 -27.03
CA THR A 383 23.90 14.14 -25.63
C THR A 383 23.04 15.40 -25.51
N ALA A 384 23.39 16.47 -26.24
CA ALA A 384 22.58 17.70 -26.28
C ALA A 384 21.18 17.47 -26.86
N ILE A 385 21.07 16.66 -27.93
CA ILE A 385 19.78 16.25 -28.50
C ILE A 385 18.97 15.48 -27.48
N LEU A 386 19.55 14.46 -26.82
CA LEU A 386 18.85 13.67 -25.81
C LEU A 386 18.37 14.50 -24.63
N ALA A 387 19.21 15.40 -24.11
CA ALA A 387 18.83 16.31 -23.04
C ALA A 387 17.65 17.19 -23.44
N THR A 388 17.68 17.73 -24.66
CA THR A 388 16.58 18.55 -25.20
C THR A 388 15.28 17.75 -25.32
N LEU A 389 15.35 16.54 -25.88
CA LEU A 389 14.18 15.65 -26.01
C LEU A 389 13.61 15.25 -24.65
N LEU A 390 14.47 14.98 -23.66
CA LEU A 390 14.06 14.63 -22.30
C LEU A 390 13.35 15.80 -21.61
N VAL A 391 13.88 17.03 -21.74
CA VAL A 391 13.23 18.24 -21.22
C VAL A 391 11.86 18.44 -21.87
N LEU A 392 11.76 18.31 -23.19
CA LEU A 392 10.49 18.42 -23.91
C LEU A 392 9.48 17.36 -23.47
N TYR A 393 9.93 16.12 -23.27
CA TYR A 393 9.09 15.03 -22.79
C TYR A 393 8.54 15.30 -21.39
N ILE A 394 9.41 15.69 -20.45
CA ILE A 394 9.02 16.02 -19.07
C ILE A 394 8.08 17.22 -19.05
N ALA A 395 8.40 18.29 -19.79
CA ALA A 395 7.56 19.49 -19.88
C ALA A 395 6.17 19.17 -20.43
N THR A 396 6.09 18.33 -21.46
CA THR A 396 4.80 17.88 -22.03
C THR A 396 4.02 17.04 -21.03
N GLY A 397 4.70 16.15 -20.28
CA GLY A 397 4.09 15.37 -19.20
C GLY A 397 3.52 16.24 -18.09
N LEU A 398 4.29 17.22 -17.61
CA LEU A 398 3.86 18.17 -16.58
C LEU A 398 2.70 19.05 -17.05
N TYR A 399 2.74 19.52 -18.31
CA TYR A 399 1.63 20.27 -18.91
C TYR A 399 0.34 19.45 -18.90
N TRP A 400 0.42 18.16 -19.23
CA TRP A 400 -0.75 17.28 -19.26
C TRP A 400 -1.29 16.95 -17.87
N VAL A 401 -0.42 16.77 -16.89
CA VAL A 401 -0.84 16.58 -15.49
C VAL A 401 -1.54 17.84 -14.97
N ARG A 402 -1.01 19.03 -15.30
CA ARG A 402 -1.59 20.31 -14.89
C ARG A 402 -2.92 20.59 -15.61
N ALA A 403 -3.01 20.33 -16.91
CA ALA A 403 -4.22 20.52 -17.70
C ALA A 403 -5.37 19.58 -17.28
N ARG A 404 -5.05 18.46 -16.62
CA ARG A 404 -6.04 17.53 -16.06
C ARG A 404 -6.49 17.87 -14.64
N ARG A 405 -5.89 18.86 -13.97
CA ARG A 405 -6.44 19.35 -12.69
C ARG A 405 -7.73 20.11 -12.99
N PRO A 406 -8.90 19.68 -12.48
CA PRO A 406 -10.11 20.46 -12.61
C PRO A 406 -9.88 21.83 -11.96
N ALA A 407 -10.36 22.90 -12.61
CA ALA A 407 -10.32 24.24 -12.05
C ALA A 407 -10.92 24.21 -10.63
N ALA A 408 -10.21 24.78 -9.66
CA ALA A 408 -10.69 24.89 -8.30
C ALA A 408 -12.06 25.59 -8.31
N VAL A 409 -13.09 24.86 -7.91
CA VAL A 409 -14.42 25.42 -7.70
C VAL A 409 -14.33 26.30 -6.46
N GLY A 410 -14.59 27.59 -6.63
CA GLY A 410 -14.89 28.51 -5.53
C GLY A 410 -13.82 29.55 -5.23
N SER A 411 -13.78 30.63 -6.02
CA SER A 411 -13.67 31.96 -5.42
C SER A 411 -15.02 32.62 -5.61
N GLN A 412 -15.87 32.56 -4.57
CA GLN A 412 -17.03 33.43 -4.48
C GLN A 412 -16.48 34.84 -4.26
N SER A 413 -16.71 35.73 -5.22
CA SER A 413 -16.56 37.17 -5.06
C SER A 413 -17.52 37.64 -3.96
N PRO A 414 -17.10 38.46 -2.99
CA PRO A 414 -18.04 39.12 -2.12
C PRO A 414 -18.78 40.18 -2.96
N THR A 415 -20.06 39.91 -3.20
CA THR A 415 -21.00 40.92 -3.69
C THR A 415 -21.20 41.94 -2.59
N ASP A 416 -20.74 43.16 -2.85
CA ASP A 416 -21.22 44.38 -2.21
C ASP A 416 -22.75 44.44 -2.22
N ARG A 417 -23.36 44.76 -1.07
CA ARG A 417 -24.36 45.82 -0.82
C ARG A 417 -25.31 45.49 0.34
N PRO A 418 -26.02 46.50 0.91
CA PRO A 418 -26.03 47.92 0.55
C PRO A 418 -25.30 48.86 1.52
#